data_AF-A0A9D4CG91-F1
#
_entry.id   AF-A0A9D4CG91-F1
#
_cell.length_a   1.000
_cell.length_b   1.000
_cell.length_c   1.000
_cell.angle_alpha   90.00
_cell.angle_beta   90.00
_cell.angle_gamma   90.00
#
_symmetry.space_group_name_H-M   'P 1'
#
loop_
_entity.id
_entity.type
_entity.pdbx_description
1 polymer ?
#
loop_
_entity_poly.entity_id
_entity_poly.type
_entity_poly.pdbx_seq_one_letter_code
_entity_poly.pdbx_strand_id
1 'polypeptide(L)'
;MALSESLSPGNMKQAHLLLVGLAVLVFFGVAYIYGLDKQKLSPVEMFWMQKDKQNALPIAEESRDYMIPSDVELKNMSNTQWKQIYWKYINRLQTLCKDVVRVGKLKDGGKEICADEHYRPRAPCIIYSFGLNNDFSFDNEAVKMFGCDVFCFDPSMKMESKRISDHVWFYNWGLSGENTVDKQGWKMKTLGTIRNELGHSNVNNIL
;
A
#
# COMPACT_ATOMS: atom_id res chain seq x y z
N MET A 1 46.70 76.84 10.77
CA MET A 1 46.94 76.81 9.33
C MET A 1 46.09 75.69 8.76
N ALA A 2 45.29 76.00 7.73
CA ALA A 2 44.22 75.20 7.12
C ALA A 2 44.68 73.78 6.68
N LEU A 3 43.82 72.78 6.46
CA LEU A 3 42.74 72.75 5.48
C LEU A 3 41.68 71.69 5.84
N SER A 4 40.42 72.11 5.87
CA SER A 4 39.25 71.25 5.71
C SER A 4 39.02 70.99 4.23
N GLU A 5 39.17 69.75 3.76
CA GLU A 5 38.64 69.34 2.47
C GLU A 5 37.14 69.07 2.62
N SER A 6 36.34 69.99 2.11
CA SER A 6 34.90 69.84 1.97
C SER A 6 34.59 68.87 0.83
N LEU A 7 33.91 67.77 1.13
CA LEU A 7 33.28 66.93 0.12
C LEU A 7 32.22 67.76 -0.63
N SER A 8 32.45 67.94 -1.93
CA SER A 8 31.58 68.71 -2.83
C SER A 8 30.12 68.22 -2.80
N PRO A 9 29.12 69.12 -2.85
CA PRO A 9 27.68 68.78 -2.86
C PRO A 9 27.24 67.80 -3.96
N GLY A 10 28.06 67.63 -5.01
CA GLY A 10 27.82 66.67 -6.09
C GLY A 10 27.95 65.20 -5.66
N ASN A 11 28.86 64.89 -4.73
CA ASN A 11 29.14 63.50 -4.31
C ASN A 11 28.08 62.93 -3.35
N MET A 12 27.40 63.79 -2.57
CA MET A 12 26.31 63.35 -1.69
C MET A 12 25.08 62.89 -2.48
N LYS A 13 24.76 63.56 -3.59
CA LYS A 13 23.64 63.18 -4.47
C LYS A 13 23.93 61.91 -5.25
N GLN A 14 25.18 61.71 -5.70
CA GLN A 14 25.61 60.45 -6.33
C GLN A 14 25.60 59.27 -5.36
N ALA A 15 26.08 59.45 -4.13
CA ALA A 15 26.03 58.42 -3.10
C ALA A 15 24.57 58.04 -2.73
N HIS A 16 23.67 59.02 -2.63
CA HIS A 16 22.24 58.77 -2.45
C HIS A 16 21.60 58.04 -3.64
N LEU A 17 21.93 58.42 -4.88
CA LEU A 17 21.42 57.74 -6.08
C LEU A 17 21.89 56.28 -6.15
N LEU A 18 23.15 56.00 -5.79
CA LEU A 18 23.72 54.65 -5.73
C LEU A 18 23.07 53.80 -4.63
N LEU A 19 22.85 54.37 -3.44
CA LEU A 19 22.17 53.68 -2.33
C LEU A 19 20.70 53.38 -2.64
N VAL A 20 19.98 54.34 -3.24
CA VAL A 20 18.59 54.12 -3.68
C VAL A 20 18.54 53.08 -4.80
N GLY A 21 19.47 53.13 -5.76
CA GLY A 21 19.57 52.13 -6.82
C GLY A 21 19.83 50.71 -6.30
N LEU A 22 20.75 50.55 -5.35
CA LEU A 22 21.02 49.27 -4.70
C LEU A 22 19.82 48.75 -3.89
N ALA A 23 19.13 49.62 -3.14
CA ALA A 23 17.94 49.23 -2.39
C ALA A 23 16.80 48.78 -3.31
N VAL A 24 16.61 49.45 -4.46
CA VAL A 24 15.63 49.07 -5.48
C VAL A 24 15.98 47.72 -6.11
N LEU A 25 17.24 47.48 -6.46
CA LEU A 25 17.69 46.20 -7.02
C LEU A 25 17.58 45.05 -6.01
N VAL A 26 17.86 45.28 -4.73
CA VAL A 26 17.64 44.29 -3.67
C VAL A 26 16.16 44.03 -3.50
N PHE A 27 15.29 45.05 -3.49
CA PHE A 27 13.85 44.87 -3.34
C PHE A 27 13.23 44.10 -4.51
N PHE A 28 13.60 44.44 -5.76
CA PHE A 28 13.14 43.70 -6.94
C PHE A 28 13.78 42.32 -7.05
N GLY A 29 15.04 42.14 -6.64
CA GLY A 29 15.71 40.84 -6.60
C GLY A 29 15.09 39.91 -5.56
N VAL A 30 14.78 40.43 -4.37
CA VAL A 30 14.01 39.75 -3.31
C VAL A 30 12.62 39.42 -3.83
N ALA A 31 11.87 40.39 -4.37
CA ALA A 31 10.54 40.14 -4.93
C ALA A 31 10.55 39.14 -6.10
N TYR A 32 11.63 39.09 -6.89
CA TYR A 32 11.82 38.11 -7.97
C TYR A 32 12.15 36.71 -7.41
N ILE A 33 13.04 36.61 -6.42
CA ILE A 33 13.39 35.34 -5.75
C ILE A 33 12.16 34.77 -5.00
N TYR A 34 11.43 35.61 -4.26
CA TYR A 34 10.19 35.21 -3.58
C TYR A 34 8.99 35.08 -4.55
N GLY A 35 9.08 35.67 -5.76
CA GLY A 35 8.04 35.64 -6.79
C GLY A 35 8.17 34.49 -7.80
N LEU A 36 9.29 33.75 -7.78
CA LEU A 36 9.56 32.59 -8.64
C LEU A 36 9.29 31.23 -7.99
N ASP A 37 8.56 31.16 -6.87
CA ASP A 37 8.10 29.90 -6.30
C ASP A 37 6.57 29.86 -6.08
N LYS A 38 5.85 30.17 -7.16
CA LYS A 38 4.57 29.50 -7.41
C LYS A 38 4.69 28.81 -8.75
N GLN A 39 5.10 27.54 -8.74
CA GLN A 39 4.67 26.62 -9.77
C GLN A 39 3.16 26.85 -9.95
N LYS A 40 2.81 27.43 -11.09
CA LYS A 40 1.44 27.75 -11.46
C LYS A 40 0.81 26.41 -11.76
N LEU A 41 0.29 25.76 -10.72
CA LEU A 41 -0.47 24.53 -10.87
C LEU A 41 -1.52 24.77 -11.96
N SER A 42 -1.55 23.86 -12.92
CA SER A 42 -2.53 23.88 -13.99
C SER A 42 -3.94 23.90 -13.40
N PRO A 43 -4.93 24.43 -14.13
CA PRO A 43 -6.34 24.34 -13.72
C PRO A 43 -6.78 22.91 -13.39
N VAL A 44 -6.15 21.92 -14.02
CA VAL A 44 -6.38 20.49 -13.77
C VAL A 44 -5.81 20.07 -12.42
N GLU A 45 -4.57 20.43 -12.09
CA GLU A 45 -3.97 20.14 -10.78
C GLU A 45 -4.71 20.86 -9.65
N MET A 46 -5.13 22.11 -9.87
CA MET A 46 -5.97 22.84 -8.92
C MET A 46 -7.33 22.15 -8.73
N PHE A 47 -7.94 21.68 -9.81
CA PHE A 47 -9.20 20.94 -9.76
C PHE A 47 -9.07 19.61 -9.00
N TRP A 48 -8.01 18.84 -9.23
CA TRP A 48 -7.74 17.60 -8.48
C TRP A 48 -7.48 17.88 -7.01
N MET A 49 -6.65 18.87 -6.68
CA MET A 49 -6.42 19.26 -5.28
C MET A 49 -7.68 19.76 -4.57
N GLN A 50 -8.57 20.45 -5.28
CA GLN A 50 -9.83 20.94 -4.73
C GLN A 50 -10.84 19.81 -4.54
N LYS A 51 -10.84 18.83 -5.45
CA LYS A 51 -11.58 17.57 -5.32
C LYS A 51 -11.04 16.70 -4.19
N ASP A 52 -9.73 16.63 -4.01
CA ASP A 52 -9.08 15.91 -2.91
C ASP A 52 -9.38 16.56 -1.57
N LYS A 53 -9.46 17.90 -1.49
CA LYS A 53 -9.94 18.62 -0.29
C LYS A 53 -11.42 18.40 0.02
N GLN A 54 -12.28 18.24 -0.99
CA GLN A 54 -13.70 17.95 -0.79
C GLN A 54 -13.95 16.48 -0.46
N ASN A 55 -13.11 15.58 -0.97
CA ASN A 55 -13.13 14.15 -0.67
C ASN A 55 -12.26 13.79 0.55
N ALA A 56 -11.55 14.76 1.13
CA ALA A 56 -10.90 14.61 2.41
C ALA A 56 -11.98 14.41 3.47
N LEU A 57 -12.28 13.14 3.73
CA LEU A 57 -13.10 12.74 4.86
C LEU A 57 -12.56 13.43 6.12
N PRO A 58 -13.44 14.01 6.96
CA PRO A 58 -13.00 14.56 8.23
C PRO A 58 -12.31 13.44 9.01
N ILE A 59 -11.02 13.64 9.31
CA ILE A 59 -10.10 12.71 9.99
C ILE A 59 -10.69 12.18 11.33
N ALA A 60 -11.71 12.85 11.86
CA ALA A 60 -12.39 12.49 13.10
C ALA A 60 -13.41 11.32 12.97
N GLU A 61 -13.88 10.94 11.78
CA GLU A 61 -14.87 9.85 11.61
C GLU A 61 -14.25 8.52 11.12
N GLU A 62 -12.98 8.54 10.76
CA GLU A 62 -12.24 7.43 10.16
C GLU A 62 -11.59 6.49 11.19
N SER A 63 -11.49 6.91 12.45
CA SER A 63 -10.73 6.23 13.51
C SER A 63 -11.46 5.09 14.23
N ARG A 64 -12.73 4.82 13.91
CA ARG A 64 -13.38 3.61 14.41
C ARG A 64 -13.08 2.44 13.48
N ASP A 65 -12.36 1.47 14.02
CA ASP A 65 -12.19 0.14 13.45
C ASP A 65 -13.55 -0.35 12.92
N TYR A 66 -13.58 -0.82 11.67
CA TYR A 66 -14.84 -1.27 11.09
C TYR A 66 -15.08 -2.70 11.53
N MET A 67 -15.79 -2.82 12.66
CA MET A 67 -16.13 -4.11 13.25
C MET A 67 -16.96 -4.94 12.27
N ILE A 68 -16.41 -6.09 11.88
CA ILE A 68 -17.14 -7.09 11.10
C ILE A 68 -18.31 -7.59 11.97
N PRO A 69 -19.54 -7.64 11.43
CA PRO A 69 -20.69 -8.19 12.17
C PRO A 69 -20.45 -9.64 12.62
N SER A 70 -21.21 -10.09 13.60
CA SER A 70 -21.11 -11.46 14.10
C SER A 70 -21.49 -12.50 13.03
N ASP A 71 -20.98 -13.73 13.14
CA ASP A 71 -21.32 -14.82 12.23
C ASP A 71 -22.83 -15.05 12.09
N VAL A 72 -23.59 -14.82 13.16
CA VAL A 72 -25.06 -14.95 13.15
C VAL A 72 -25.70 -13.86 12.30
N GLU A 73 -25.25 -12.62 12.42
CA GLU A 73 -25.75 -11.51 11.62
C GLU A 73 -25.35 -11.69 10.16
N LEU A 74 -24.07 -12.02 9.92
CA LEU A 74 -23.52 -12.33 8.62
C LEU A 74 -24.33 -13.41 7.88
N LYS A 75 -24.69 -14.52 8.55
CA LYS A 75 -25.50 -15.60 7.94
C LYS A 75 -26.90 -15.17 7.53
N ASN A 76 -27.46 -14.14 8.14
CA ASN A 76 -28.81 -13.65 7.87
C ASN A 76 -28.85 -12.48 6.87
N MET A 77 -27.70 -12.07 6.34
CA MET A 77 -27.61 -10.96 5.39
C MET A 77 -27.85 -11.38 3.95
N SER A 78 -28.45 -10.47 3.18
CA SER A 78 -28.54 -10.58 1.73
C SER A 78 -27.18 -10.38 1.06
N ASN A 79 -27.03 -10.87 -0.17
CA ASN A 79 -25.82 -10.67 -0.97
C ASN A 79 -25.46 -9.19 -1.16
N THR A 80 -26.46 -8.29 -1.21
CA THR A 80 -26.21 -6.84 -1.34
C THR A 80 -25.57 -6.28 -0.07
N GLN A 81 -26.07 -6.67 1.10
CA GLN A 81 -25.49 -6.25 2.39
C GLN A 81 -24.07 -6.77 2.54
N TRP A 82 -23.83 -8.04 2.20
CA TRP A 82 -22.51 -8.64 2.19
C TRP A 82 -21.51 -7.87 1.33
N LYS A 83 -21.89 -7.54 0.09
CA LYS A 83 -21.04 -6.76 -0.81
C LYS A 83 -20.70 -5.39 -0.24
N GLN A 84 -21.67 -4.71 0.37
CA GLN A 84 -21.47 -3.40 0.97
C GLN A 84 -20.51 -3.46 2.17
N ILE A 85 -20.69 -4.42 3.06
CA ILE A 85 -19.83 -4.61 4.24
C ILE A 85 -18.42 -4.98 3.80
N TYR A 86 -18.27 -5.97 2.91
CA TYR A 86 -16.99 -6.37 2.36
C TYR A 86 -16.27 -5.19 1.69
N TRP A 87 -16.97 -4.46 0.82
CA TRP A 87 -16.42 -3.27 0.16
C TRP A 87 -15.95 -2.22 1.17
N LYS A 88 -16.77 -1.93 2.18
CA LYS A 88 -16.43 -0.95 3.22
C LYS A 88 -15.24 -1.40 4.06
N TYR A 89 -15.14 -2.70 4.36
CA TYR A 89 -14.04 -3.27 5.13
C TYR A 89 -12.71 -3.18 4.35
N ILE A 90 -12.67 -3.67 3.11
CA ILE A 90 -11.41 -3.71 2.34
C ILE A 90 -10.91 -2.33 1.89
N ASN A 91 -11.81 -1.34 1.73
CA ASN A 91 -11.44 0.01 1.31
C ASN A 91 -11.18 0.94 2.49
N ARG A 92 -11.30 0.46 3.72
CA ARG A 92 -10.95 1.22 4.92
C ARG A 92 -9.58 0.75 5.42
N LEU A 93 -8.74 1.71 5.79
CA LEU A 93 -7.47 1.42 6.44
C LEU A 93 -7.73 0.75 7.80
N GLN A 94 -7.50 -0.56 7.88
CA GLN A 94 -7.68 -1.33 9.13
C GLN A 94 -6.46 -1.18 10.05
N THR A 95 -5.27 -1.05 9.47
CA THR A 95 -4.01 -1.00 10.22
C THR A 95 -3.01 -0.15 9.44
N LEU A 96 -2.31 0.73 10.16
CA LEU A 96 -1.18 1.45 9.60
C LEU A 96 0.04 0.53 9.57
N CYS A 97 0.42 0.08 8.38
CA CYS A 97 1.65 -0.68 8.19
C CYS A 97 2.84 0.26 8.00
N LYS A 98 3.89 0.10 8.80
CA LYS A 98 5.11 0.93 8.72
C LYS A 98 6.19 0.30 7.85
N ASP A 99 6.30 -1.03 7.89
CA ASP A 99 7.23 -1.83 7.11
C ASP A 99 6.47 -2.63 6.04
N VAL A 100 6.36 -2.06 4.83
CA VAL A 100 5.76 -2.76 3.69
C VAL A 100 6.89 -3.39 2.87
N VAL A 101 6.85 -4.72 2.75
CA VAL A 101 7.84 -5.48 1.96
C VAL A 101 7.21 -6.05 0.71
N ARG A 102 7.98 -6.01 -0.39
CA ARG A 102 7.56 -6.57 -1.67
C ARG A 102 8.11 -7.99 -1.79
N VAL A 103 7.22 -8.98 -1.84
CA VAL A 103 7.56 -10.42 -1.90
C VAL A 103 7.28 -10.95 -3.31
N GLY A 104 8.25 -11.64 -3.91
CA GLY A 104 8.17 -12.16 -5.28
C GLY A 104 8.57 -11.14 -6.36
N LYS A 105 8.08 -11.33 -7.60
CA LYS A 105 8.39 -10.44 -8.75
C LYS A 105 8.02 -8.98 -8.50
N LEU A 106 8.71 -8.05 -9.15
CA LEU A 106 8.42 -6.60 -9.07
C LEU A 106 7.06 -6.20 -9.67
N LYS A 107 6.62 -6.92 -10.72
CA LYS A 107 5.34 -6.69 -11.40
C LYS A 107 4.30 -7.69 -10.90
N ASP A 108 3.39 -8.09 -11.79
CA ASP A 108 2.44 -9.15 -11.53
C ASP A 108 3.12 -10.44 -11.00
N GLY A 109 2.39 -11.18 -10.18
CA GLY A 109 2.86 -12.36 -9.45
C GLY A 109 3.29 -12.05 -8.03
N GLY A 110 4.00 -10.95 -7.78
CA GLY A 110 4.40 -10.61 -6.41
C GLY A 110 3.35 -9.81 -5.62
N LYS A 111 3.54 -9.69 -4.30
CA LYS A 111 2.60 -9.06 -3.35
C LYS A 111 3.30 -8.10 -2.39
N GLU A 112 2.57 -7.09 -1.93
CA GLU A 112 2.99 -6.21 -0.83
C GLU A 112 2.45 -6.80 0.47
N ILE A 113 3.35 -7.05 1.42
CA ILE A 113 3.02 -7.68 2.70
C ILE A 113 3.40 -6.71 3.81
N CYS A 114 2.52 -6.56 4.80
CA CYS A 114 2.87 -5.85 6.00
C CYS A 114 3.79 -6.68 6.87
N ALA A 115 5.01 -6.19 7.10
CA ALA A 115 6.05 -6.87 7.85
C ALA A 115 6.36 -6.20 9.20
N ASP A 116 5.47 -5.31 9.66
CA ASP A 116 5.48 -4.82 11.04
C ASP A 116 5.57 -6.01 12.02
N GLU A 117 6.28 -5.82 13.13
CA GLU A 117 6.74 -6.90 14.02
C GLU A 117 5.62 -7.87 14.46
N HIS A 118 4.40 -7.36 14.65
CA HIS A 118 3.23 -8.13 15.09
C HIS A 118 2.58 -8.95 13.96
N TYR A 119 2.72 -8.51 12.71
CA TYR A 119 2.14 -9.16 11.53
C TYR A 119 3.18 -9.96 10.73
N ARG A 120 4.48 -9.77 11.02
CA ARG A 120 5.57 -10.43 10.31
C ARG A 120 5.50 -11.95 10.50
N PRO A 121 5.37 -12.73 9.41
CA PRO A 121 5.42 -14.19 9.49
C PRO A 121 6.78 -14.65 10.05
N ARG A 122 6.77 -15.63 10.95
CA ARG A 122 7.98 -16.21 11.56
C ARG A 122 7.85 -17.71 11.73
N ALA A 123 8.91 -18.45 11.41
CA ALA A 123 8.93 -19.90 11.58
C ALA A 123 8.77 -20.31 13.06
N PRO A 124 8.02 -21.40 13.35
CA PRO A 124 7.23 -22.19 12.41
C PRO A 124 5.93 -21.45 11.99
N CYS A 125 5.71 -21.34 10.68
CA CYS A 125 4.55 -20.67 10.09
C CYS A 125 4.09 -21.37 8.81
N ILE A 126 2.82 -21.18 8.48
CA ILE A 126 2.18 -21.75 7.30
C ILE A 126 1.63 -20.59 6.46
N ILE A 127 1.87 -20.65 5.14
CA ILE A 127 1.28 -19.72 4.17
C ILE A 127 0.42 -20.53 3.19
N TYR A 128 -0.82 -20.07 2.98
CA TYR A 128 -1.68 -20.60 1.93
C TYR A 128 -1.75 -19.66 0.74
N SER A 129 -1.32 -20.14 -0.42
CA SER A 129 -1.25 -19.36 -1.66
C SER A 129 -2.22 -19.92 -2.68
N PHE A 130 -3.26 -19.15 -3.03
CA PHE A 130 -4.31 -19.56 -3.97
C PHE A 130 -4.18 -18.81 -5.29
N GLY A 131 -4.26 -19.53 -6.42
CA GLY A 131 -4.26 -18.95 -7.76
C GLY A 131 -2.88 -18.49 -8.23
N LEU A 132 -2.03 -19.44 -8.60
CA LEU A 132 -0.64 -19.21 -8.94
C LEU A 132 -0.44 -18.81 -10.41
N ASN A 133 -1.28 -19.29 -11.32
CA ASN A 133 -1.12 -19.08 -12.76
C ASN A 133 0.29 -19.49 -13.27
N ASN A 134 0.80 -20.62 -12.79
CA ASN A 134 2.15 -21.14 -13.06
C ASN A 134 3.31 -20.25 -12.55
N ASP A 135 3.06 -19.35 -11.60
CA ASP A 135 4.08 -18.49 -11.00
C ASP A 135 4.28 -18.81 -9.52
N PHE A 136 5.44 -19.39 -9.18
CA PHE A 136 5.84 -19.69 -7.80
C PHE A 136 6.76 -18.60 -7.20
N SER A 137 6.89 -17.44 -7.84
CA SER A 137 7.88 -16.44 -7.42
C SER A 137 7.58 -15.83 -6.06
N PHE A 138 6.31 -15.57 -5.75
CA PHE A 138 5.89 -15.14 -4.42
C PHE A 138 6.20 -16.22 -3.38
N ASP A 139 5.79 -17.46 -3.65
CA ASP A 139 5.88 -18.58 -2.71
C ASP A 139 7.32 -18.88 -2.31
N ASN A 140 8.21 -18.96 -3.32
CA ASN A 140 9.63 -19.20 -3.08
C ASN A 140 10.30 -18.03 -2.34
N GLU A 141 9.88 -16.79 -2.61
CA GLU A 141 10.45 -15.63 -1.91
C GLU A 141 9.93 -15.53 -0.48
N ALA A 142 8.66 -15.88 -0.23
CA ALA A 142 8.09 -15.95 1.10
C ALA A 142 8.83 -16.98 1.98
N VAL A 143 9.18 -18.15 1.42
CA VAL A 143 10.04 -19.13 2.10
C VAL A 143 11.37 -18.49 2.52
N LYS A 144 12.06 -17.81 1.61
CA LYS A 144 13.38 -17.21 1.91
C LYS A 144 13.29 -16.10 2.95
N MET A 145 12.26 -15.27 2.86
CA MET A 145 12.10 -14.11 3.74
C MET A 145 11.62 -14.49 5.14
N PHE A 146 10.76 -15.51 5.26
CA PHE A 146 10.03 -15.80 6.49
C PHE A 146 10.29 -17.20 7.07
N GLY A 147 10.84 -18.13 6.29
CA GLY A 147 11.07 -19.51 6.70
C GLY A 147 9.80 -20.33 6.91
N CYS A 148 8.67 -19.93 6.28
CA CYS A 148 7.41 -20.66 6.39
C CYS A 148 7.33 -21.85 5.45
N ASP A 149 6.49 -22.82 5.81
CA ASP A 149 6.01 -23.83 4.88
C ASP A 149 4.86 -23.24 4.04
N VAL A 150 4.98 -23.30 2.71
CA VAL A 150 4.03 -22.69 1.78
C VAL A 150 3.26 -23.77 1.02
N PHE A 151 1.94 -23.70 1.09
CA PHE A 151 1.01 -24.62 0.42
C PHE A 151 0.27 -23.86 -0.67
N CYS A 152 0.57 -24.22 -1.90
CA CYS A 152 0.10 -23.59 -3.12
C CYS A 152 -1.10 -24.37 -3.69
N PHE A 153 -2.14 -23.65 -4.12
CA PHE A 153 -3.39 -24.23 -4.58
C PHE A 153 -3.82 -23.57 -5.89
N ASP A 154 -3.85 -24.33 -6.97
CA ASP A 154 -4.38 -23.85 -8.25
C ASP A 154 -4.89 -25.04 -9.08
N PRO A 155 -6.22 -25.21 -9.22
CA PRO A 155 -6.75 -26.33 -9.99
C PRO A 155 -6.69 -26.09 -11.51
N SER A 156 -6.42 -24.85 -11.95
CA SER A 156 -6.31 -24.50 -13.36
C SER A 156 -4.96 -24.91 -13.96
N MET A 157 -3.94 -25.10 -13.12
CA MET A 157 -2.65 -25.61 -13.54
C MET A 157 -2.78 -27.08 -13.94
N LYS A 158 -2.35 -27.41 -15.16
CA LYS A 158 -2.32 -28.78 -15.69
C LYS A 158 -1.16 -29.58 -15.08
N MET A 159 -1.12 -29.63 -13.76
CA MET A 159 -0.06 -30.20 -12.95
C MET A 159 -0.69 -31.01 -11.82
N GLU A 160 -0.14 -32.19 -11.54
CA GLU A 160 -0.56 -32.97 -10.38
C GLU A 160 -0.03 -32.40 -9.08
N SER A 161 -0.76 -32.63 -8.00
CA SER A 161 -0.34 -32.27 -6.65
C SER A 161 1.02 -32.90 -6.34
N LYS A 162 1.99 -32.09 -5.92
CA LYS A 162 3.36 -32.55 -5.63
C LYS A 162 4.10 -31.58 -4.73
N ARG A 163 5.16 -32.06 -4.09
CA ARG A 163 6.16 -31.20 -3.47
C ARG A 163 6.99 -30.50 -4.55
N ILE A 164 7.12 -29.18 -4.46
CA ILE A 164 7.89 -28.35 -5.40
C ILE A 164 9.32 -28.18 -4.87
N SER A 165 9.47 -27.92 -3.57
CA SER A 165 10.76 -27.79 -2.88
C SER A 165 10.60 -28.17 -1.40
N ASP A 166 11.66 -28.03 -0.61
CA ASP A 166 11.64 -28.44 0.81
C ASP A 166 10.53 -27.74 1.63
N HIS A 167 10.22 -26.50 1.31
CA HIS A 167 9.21 -25.71 2.03
C HIS A 167 8.02 -25.31 1.14
N VAL A 168 7.87 -25.91 -0.05
CA VAL A 168 6.78 -25.58 -0.97
C VAL A 168 6.07 -26.83 -1.48
N TRP A 169 4.76 -26.89 -1.28
CA TRP A 169 3.87 -27.93 -1.79
C TRP A 169 2.85 -27.33 -2.74
N PHE A 170 2.53 -28.04 -3.81
CA PHE A 170 1.50 -27.68 -4.76
C PHE A 170 0.36 -28.69 -4.73
N TYR A 171 -0.87 -28.19 -4.76
CA TYR A 171 -2.10 -28.95 -4.86
C TYR A 171 -2.97 -28.43 -6.01
N ASN A 172 -3.48 -29.35 -6.83
CA ASN A 172 -4.44 -29.04 -7.90
C ASN A 172 -5.88 -28.88 -7.38
N TRP A 173 -6.03 -28.19 -6.24
CA TRP A 173 -7.30 -27.94 -5.57
C TRP A 173 -7.66 -26.45 -5.66
N GLY A 174 -8.94 -26.15 -5.77
CA GLY A 174 -9.47 -24.78 -5.66
C GLY A 174 -10.14 -24.51 -4.32
N LEU A 175 -10.30 -23.23 -3.98
CA LEU A 175 -11.01 -22.78 -2.78
C LEU A 175 -12.46 -22.43 -3.13
N SER A 176 -13.41 -22.91 -2.33
CA SER A 176 -14.85 -22.68 -2.50
C SER A 176 -15.59 -22.69 -1.17
N GLY A 177 -16.85 -22.24 -1.17
CA GLY A 177 -17.74 -22.35 0.00
C GLY A 177 -18.20 -23.77 0.30
N GLU A 178 -18.04 -24.70 -0.63
CA GLU A 178 -18.49 -26.09 -0.52
C GLU A 178 -17.49 -27.05 -1.19
N ASN A 179 -17.44 -28.30 -0.74
CA ASN A 179 -16.62 -29.32 -1.40
C ASN A 179 -17.36 -29.84 -2.63
N THR A 180 -16.80 -29.62 -3.82
CA THR A 180 -17.46 -29.98 -5.08
C THR A 180 -16.45 -30.20 -6.21
N VAL A 181 -16.94 -30.68 -7.35
CA VAL A 181 -16.22 -30.61 -8.63
C VAL A 181 -16.96 -29.60 -9.48
N ASP A 182 -16.28 -28.54 -9.90
CA ASP A 182 -16.92 -27.49 -10.70
C ASP A 182 -17.14 -27.92 -12.17
N LYS A 183 -17.67 -27.01 -12.98
CA LYS A 183 -17.97 -27.26 -14.40
C LYS A 183 -16.71 -27.49 -15.24
N GLN A 184 -15.54 -27.07 -14.76
CA GLN A 184 -14.24 -27.24 -15.39
C GLN A 184 -13.59 -28.57 -14.97
N GLY A 185 -14.21 -29.33 -14.08
CA GLY A 185 -13.65 -30.56 -13.53
C GLY A 185 -12.66 -30.31 -12.39
N TRP A 186 -12.59 -29.08 -11.85
CA TRP A 186 -11.68 -28.73 -10.78
C TRP A 186 -12.19 -29.22 -9.44
N LYS A 187 -11.28 -29.79 -8.64
CA LYS A 187 -11.58 -30.22 -7.28
C LYS A 187 -11.60 -28.99 -6.37
N MET A 188 -12.80 -28.54 -6.02
CA MET A 188 -13.04 -27.40 -5.17
C MET A 188 -13.25 -27.84 -3.73
N LYS A 189 -12.59 -27.19 -2.77
CA LYS A 189 -12.61 -27.53 -1.36
C LYS A 189 -12.87 -26.31 -0.50
N THR A 190 -13.55 -26.54 0.63
CA THR A 190 -13.62 -25.52 1.69
C THR A 190 -12.26 -25.35 2.36
N LEU A 191 -12.01 -24.18 2.93
CA LEU A 191 -10.81 -23.94 3.74
C LEU A 191 -10.69 -24.95 4.89
N GLY A 192 -11.81 -25.31 5.53
CA GLY A 192 -11.84 -26.31 6.60
C GLY A 192 -11.38 -27.68 6.13
N THR A 193 -11.84 -28.11 4.96
CA THR A 193 -11.39 -29.38 4.33
C THR A 193 -9.90 -29.34 4.02
N ILE A 194 -9.40 -28.26 3.41
CA ILE A 194 -7.98 -28.10 3.08
C ILE A 194 -7.14 -28.22 4.35
N ARG A 195 -7.51 -27.48 5.41
CA ARG A 195 -6.83 -27.55 6.70
C ARG A 195 -6.84 -28.96 7.27
N ASN A 196 -7.97 -29.65 7.21
CA ASN A 196 -8.07 -31.01 7.75
C ASN A 196 -7.20 -32.02 6.97
N GLU A 197 -7.25 -32.00 5.63
CA GLU A 197 -6.48 -32.92 4.79
C GLU A 197 -4.96 -32.71 4.90
N LEU A 198 -4.53 -31.48 5.22
CA LEU A 198 -3.12 -31.16 5.48
C LEU A 198 -2.71 -31.35 6.94
N GLY A 199 -3.64 -31.68 7.85
CA GLY A 199 -3.35 -31.80 9.29
C GLY A 199 -3.19 -30.46 10.01
N HIS A 200 -3.66 -29.36 9.44
CA HIS A 200 -3.55 -27.98 9.97
C HIS A 200 -4.80 -27.53 10.75
N SER A 201 -5.65 -28.46 11.21
CA SER A 201 -6.90 -28.16 11.93
C SER A 201 -6.67 -27.37 13.23
N ASN A 202 -5.52 -27.56 13.89
CA ASN A 202 -5.19 -26.93 15.17
C ASN A 202 -4.10 -25.84 15.09
N VAL A 203 -3.75 -25.38 13.87
CA VAL A 203 -2.72 -24.36 13.67
C VAL A 203 -3.34 -22.97 13.64
N ASN A 204 -2.90 -22.08 14.53
CA ASN A 204 -3.40 -20.71 14.62
C ASN A 204 -2.56 -19.68 13.87
N ASN A 205 -1.34 -20.04 13.45
CA ASN A 205 -0.40 -19.16 12.73
C ASN A 205 -0.43 -19.45 11.22
N ILE A 206 -1.58 -19.18 10.59
CA ILE A 206 -1.77 -19.33 9.13
C ILE A 206 -1.95 -17.92 8.54
N LEU A 207 -1.16 -17.62 7.51
CA LEU A 207 -1.28 -16.42 6.68
C LEU A 207 -1.86 -16.75 5.30
#